data_AF-A0A954RST4-F1
#
_entry.id   AF-A0A954RST4-F1
#
_cell.length_a   1.000
_cell.length_b   1.000
_cell.length_c   1.000
_cell.angle_alpha   90.00
_cell.angle_beta   90.00
_cell.angle_gamma   90.00
#
_symmetry.space_group_name_H-M   'P 1'
#
loop_
_entity.id
_entity.type
_entity.pdbx_description
1 polymer ?
#
loop_
_entity_poly.entity_id
_entity_poly.type
_entity_poly.pdbx_seq_one_letter_code
_entity_poly.pdbx_strand_id
1 'polypeptide(L)'
;MTFHNCYLIRWMCGLVLFTITNPVRAGFQDEQKQRTRQMAVYQDRYRELSTKYVSQLKELAVAAEQSGFSEDAIKIRQLAIPFDPSKIQTDHLPREVQPDLPGRLPNAETWRLRLQTLRQDYAEKLYLLSRQLLHADFPSAAYGLVREVAVANPDHKF
;
A
#
# COMPACT_ATOMS: atom_id res chain seq x y z
N MET A 1 30.57 -11.44 -77.02
CA MET A 1 29.64 -10.50 -76.33
C MET A 1 28.65 -11.33 -75.51
N THR A 2 28.93 -11.55 -74.22
CA THR A 2 28.03 -12.23 -73.28
C THR A 2 28.28 -11.69 -71.88
N PHE A 3 27.50 -10.70 -71.46
CA PHE A 3 27.44 -10.22 -70.08
C PHE A 3 25.97 -9.88 -69.78
N HIS A 4 25.18 -10.87 -69.38
CA HIS A 4 23.84 -10.71 -68.79
C HIS A 4 23.50 -12.00 -68.04
N ASN A 5 24.13 -12.24 -66.89
CA ASN A 5 23.62 -13.15 -65.86
C ASN A 5 24.55 -13.14 -64.64
N CYS A 6 24.44 -12.13 -63.78
CA CYS A 6 25.11 -12.20 -62.48
C CYS A 6 24.51 -11.26 -61.41
N TYR A 7 23.20 -10.98 -61.46
CA TYR A 7 22.56 -10.04 -60.52
C TYR A 7 21.35 -10.59 -59.74
N LEU A 8 21.05 -11.88 -59.82
CA LEU A 8 19.86 -12.46 -59.17
C LEU A 8 20.13 -13.30 -57.91
N ILE A 9 21.39 -13.57 -57.56
CA ILE A 9 21.70 -14.49 -56.43
C ILE A 9 21.98 -13.73 -55.11
N ARG A 10 22.02 -12.39 -55.12
CA ARG A 10 22.37 -11.60 -53.92
C ARG A 10 21.17 -11.18 -53.06
N TRP A 11 19.94 -11.40 -53.51
CA TRP A 11 18.72 -11.01 -52.79
C TRP A 11 18.08 -12.12 -51.95
N MET A 12 18.64 -13.33 -51.96
CA MET A 12 17.99 -14.51 -51.35
C MET A 12 18.64 -15.06 -50.08
N CYS A 13 19.61 -14.35 -49.48
CA CYS A 13 20.20 -14.74 -48.19
C CYS A 13 19.84 -13.79 -47.02
N GLY A 14 19.12 -12.69 -47.27
CA GLY A 14 18.78 -11.71 -46.22
C GLY A 14 17.57 -12.06 -45.35
N LEU A 15 16.79 -13.09 -45.69
CA LEU A 15 15.45 -13.32 -45.13
C LEU A 15 15.34 -14.56 -44.22
N VAL A 16 16.43 -15.30 -43.99
CA VAL A 16 16.40 -16.54 -43.18
C VAL A 16 17.00 -16.35 -41.77
N LEU A 17 17.57 -15.18 -41.45
CA LEU A 17 18.17 -14.91 -40.13
C LEU A 17 17.26 -14.16 -39.14
N PHE A 18 15.98 -13.93 -39.44
CA PHE A 18 15.10 -13.13 -38.58
C PHE A 18 14.08 -13.95 -37.76
N THR A 19 14.04 -15.28 -37.91
CA THR A 19 13.07 -16.15 -37.24
C THR A 19 13.71 -17.16 -36.29
N ILE A 20 14.87 -16.84 -35.71
CA ILE A 20 15.24 -17.40 -34.41
C ILE A 20 14.39 -16.66 -33.38
N THR A 21 13.14 -17.12 -33.30
CA THR A 21 12.26 -17.11 -32.13
C THR A 21 13.06 -16.95 -30.85
N ASN A 22 12.91 -15.79 -30.21
CA ASN A 22 13.55 -15.43 -28.96
C ASN A 22 12.59 -15.79 -27.81
N PRO A 23 12.55 -17.06 -27.31
CA PRO A 23 11.62 -17.48 -26.26
C PRO A 23 11.77 -16.67 -24.96
N VAL A 24 12.93 -16.04 -24.79
CA VAL A 24 13.24 -15.12 -23.70
C VAL A 24 12.22 -13.98 -23.60
N ARG A 25 11.70 -13.46 -24.72
CA ARG A 25 10.76 -12.33 -24.70
C ARG A 25 9.35 -12.70 -24.23
N ALA A 26 8.92 -13.95 -24.43
CA ALA A 26 7.61 -14.42 -23.99
C ALA A 26 7.56 -14.65 -22.47
N GLY A 27 8.61 -15.26 -21.89
CA GLY A 27 8.70 -15.49 -20.44
C GLY A 27 8.64 -14.19 -19.62
N PHE A 28 9.36 -13.14 -20.06
CA PHE A 28 9.34 -11.84 -19.37
C PHE A 28 7.96 -11.16 -19.37
N GLN A 29 7.14 -11.34 -20.41
CA GLN A 29 5.81 -10.73 -20.48
C GLN A 29 4.82 -11.42 -19.53
N ASP A 30 4.91 -12.74 -19.40
CA ASP A 30 4.06 -13.50 -18.49
C ASP A 30 4.41 -13.23 -17.02
N GLU A 31 5.70 -13.15 -16.68
CA GLU A 31 6.16 -12.76 -15.34
C GLU A 31 5.71 -11.33 -14.97
N GLN A 32 5.85 -10.37 -15.89
CA GLN A 32 5.38 -9.00 -15.64
C GLN A 32 3.87 -8.95 -15.40
N LYS A 33 3.09 -9.67 -16.21
CA LYS A 33 1.63 -9.75 -16.06
C LYS A 33 1.23 -10.40 -14.74
N GLN A 34 1.91 -11.47 -14.32
CA GLN A 34 1.70 -12.10 -13.02
C GLN A 34 2.04 -11.13 -11.87
N ARG A 35 3.17 -10.42 -11.97
CA ARG A 35 3.58 -9.42 -10.98
C ARG A 35 2.56 -8.28 -10.84
N THR A 36 2.04 -7.75 -11.96
CA THR A 36 0.99 -6.71 -11.93
C THR A 36 -0.29 -7.22 -11.28
N ARG A 37 -0.69 -8.46 -11.57
CA ARG A 37 -1.88 -9.08 -10.94
C ARG A 37 -1.70 -9.24 -9.44
N GLN A 38 -0.55 -9.74 -9.01
CA GLN A 38 -0.24 -9.87 -7.58
C GLN A 38 -0.25 -8.50 -6.88
N MET A 39 0.36 -7.49 -7.48
CA MET A 39 0.33 -6.14 -6.94
C MET A 39 -1.09 -5.58 -6.82
N ALA A 40 -1.96 -5.81 -7.83
CA ALA A 40 -3.35 -5.39 -7.79
C ALA A 40 -4.11 -6.01 -6.61
N VAL A 41 -3.90 -7.30 -6.34
CA VAL A 41 -4.51 -7.99 -5.17
C VAL A 41 -4.10 -7.32 -3.86
N TYR A 42 -2.82 -6.95 -3.71
CA TYR A 42 -2.38 -6.25 -2.50
C TYR A 42 -2.94 -4.84 -2.39
N GLN A 43 -3.07 -4.11 -3.50
CA GLN A 43 -3.69 -2.79 -3.53
C GLN A 43 -5.17 -2.85 -3.13
N ASP A 44 -5.90 -3.86 -3.58
CA ASP A 44 -7.31 -4.04 -3.23
C ASP A 44 -7.47 -4.37 -1.74
N ARG A 45 -6.63 -5.25 -1.18
CA ARG A 45 -6.60 -5.53 0.27
C ARG A 45 -6.31 -4.27 1.08
N TYR A 46 -5.32 -3.49 0.66
CA TYR A 46 -5.01 -2.21 1.30
C TYR A 46 -6.20 -1.24 1.24
N ARG A 47 -6.86 -1.12 0.08
CA ARG A 47 -8.05 -0.25 -0.08
C ARG A 47 -9.18 -0.69 0.84
N GLU A 48 -9.40 -1.99 0.99
CA GLU A 48 -10.41 -2.53 1.90
C GLU A 48 -10.10 -2.18 3.37
N LEU A 49 -8.87 -2.43 3.81
CA LEU A 49 -8.42 -2.13 5.17
C LEU A 49 -8.55 -0.64 5.49
N SER A 50 -8.05 0.22 4.61
CA SER A 50 -8.09 1.68 4.79
C SER A 50 -9.52 2.22 4.78
N THR A 51 -10.37 1.76 3.86
CA THR A 51 -11.78 2.18 3.79
C THR A 51 -12.54 1.78 5.06
N LYS A 52 -12.34 0.55 5.54
CA LYS A 52 -12.94 0.06 6.78
C LYS A 52 -12.50 0.90 7.99
N TYR A 53 -11.20 1.14 8.11
CA TYR A 53 -10.64 1.95 9.19
C TYR A 53 -11.18 3.38 9.19
N VAL A 54 -11.21 4.05 8.03
CA VAL A 54 -11.77 5.40 7.87
C VAL A 54 -13.26 5.43 8.23
N SER A 55 -14.05 4.42 7.85
CA SER A 55 -15.46 4.31 8.25
C SER A 55 -15.61 4.22 9.77
N GLN A 56 -14.82 3.37 10.42
CA GLN A 56 -14.86 3.18 11.85
C GLN A 56 -14.44 4.44 12.62
N LEU A 57 -13.46 5.20 12.12
CA LEU A 57 -13.08 6.49 12.69
C LEU A 57 -14.20 7.53 12.57
N LYS A 58 -14.89 7.59 11.43
CA LYS A 58 -16.03 8.50 11.23
C LYS A 58 -17.17 8.19 12.20
N GLU A 59 -17.52 6.91 12.36
CA GLU A 59 -18.51 6.46 13.33
C GLU A 59 -18.10 6.83 14.76
N LEU A 60 -16.81 6.64 15.10
CA LEU A 60 -16.29 7.00 16.42
C LEU A 60 -16.33 8.51 16.67
N ALA A 61 -16.00 9.32 15.66
CA ALA A 61 -16.09 10.78 15.78
C ALA A 61 -17.52 11.25 16.03
N VAL A 62 -18.51 10.66 15.36
CA VAL A 62 -19.93 10.95 15.61
C VAL A 62 -20.34 10.55 17.02
N ALA A 63 -19.92 9.37 17.49
CA ALA A 63 -20.21 8.93 18.85
C ALA A 63 -19.57 9.82 19.93
N ALA A 64 -18.33 10.29 19.69
CA ALA A 64 -17.64 11.22 20.57
C ALA A 64 -18.34 12.59 20.62
N GLU A 65 -18.79 13.10 19.47
CA GLU A 65 -19.54 14.36 19.38
C GLU A 65 -20.90 14.28 20.10
N GLN A 66 -21.64 13.19 19.93
CA GLN A 66 -22.90 12.93 20.64
C GLN A 66 -22.72 12.83 22.17
N SER A 67 -21.53 12.43 22.61
CA SER A 67 -21.18 12.31 24.03
C SER A 67 -20.62 13.62 24.62
N GLY A 68 -20.59 14.71 23.85
CA GLY A 68 -20.11 16.03 24.29
C GLY A 68 -18.62 16.30 24.07
N PHE A 69 -17.89 15.42 23.40
CA PHE A 69 -16.45 15.55 23.13
C PHE A 69 -16.16 16.11 21.73
N SER A 70 -16.68 17.31 21.43
CA SER A 70 -16.59 17.90 20.09
C SER A 70 -15.14 18.18 19.63
N GLU A 71 -14.24 18.59 20.54
CA GLU A 71 -12.83 18.81 20.18
C GLU A 71 -12.12 17.52 19.77
N ASP A 72 -12.38 16.43 20.48
CA ASP A 72 -11.78 15.13 20.18
C ASP A 72 -12.39 14.52 18.92
N ALA A 73 -13.68 14.73 18.66
CA ALA A 73 -14.31 14.37 17.40
C ALA A 73 -13.62 15.04 16.19
N ILE A 74 -13.18 16.30 16.33
CA ILE A 74 -12.41 17.00 15.28
C ILE A 74 -11.05 16.30 15.05
N LYS A 75 -10.32 15.97 16.12
CA LYS A 75 -9.05 15.23 16.01
C LYS A 75 -9.24 13.86 15.35
N ILE A 76 -10.29 13.12 15.73
CA ILE A 76 -10.60 11.82 15.12
C ILE A 76 -10.94 11.98 13.63
N ARG A 77 -11.65 13.04 13.23
CA ARG A 77 -11.93 13.34 11.81
C ARG A 77 -10.65 13.63 11.02
N GLN A 78 -9.66 14.28 11.63
CA GLN A 78 -8.35 14.51 11.00
C GLN A 78 -7.60 13.19 10.78
N LEU A 79 -7.72 12.23 11.72
CA LEU A 79 -7.15 10.88 11.56
C LEU A 79 -7.85 10.06 10.46
N ALA A 80 -9.09 10.40 10.11
CA ALA A 80 -9.86 9.73 9.07
C ALA A 80 -9.47 10.18 7.64
N ILE A 81 -8.51 11.10 7.50
CA ILE A 81 -7.95 11.49 6.21
C ILE A 81 -7.07 10.32 5.71
N PRO A 82 -7.31 9.77 4.51
CA PRO A 82 -6.52 8.67 3.98
C PRO A 82 -5.04 9.02 3.85
N PHE A 83 -4.18 8.05 4.14
CA PHE A 83 -2.74 8.19 3.93
C PHE A 83 -2.43 8.32 2.44
N ASP A 84 -1.66 9.36 2.08
CA ASP A 84 -1.23 9.60 0.71
C ASP A 84 0.22 9.12 0.52
N PRO A 85 0.44 7.98 -0.17
CA PRO A 85 1.77 7.44 -0.37
C PRO A 85 2.66 8.36 -1.22
N SER A 86 2.09 9.29 -1.99
CA SER A 86 2.89 10.25 -2.76
C SER A 86 3.59 11.29 -1.88
N LYS A 87 3.12 11.49 -0.64
CA LYS A 87 3.70 12.44 0.35
C LYS A 87 4.74 11.81 1.28
N ILE A 88 5.06 10.52 1.08
CA ILE A 88 5.99 9.75 1.92
C ILE A 88 7.37 10.42 2.07
N GLN A 89 7.85 11.15 1.07
CA GLN A 89 9.17 11.79 1.12
C GLN A 89 9.21 13.07 1.95
N THR A 90 8.07 13.72 2.17
CA THR A 90 7.98 15.04 2.80
C THR A 90 7.38 15.01 4.21
N ASP A 91 6.60 13.99 4.54
CA ASP A 91 5.96 13.91 5.86
C ASP A 91 6.92 13.35 6.92
N HIS A 92 7.16 14.17 7.94
CA HIS A 92 7.84 13.77 9.16
C HIS A 92 6.97 12.80 9.97
N LEU A 93 7.59 11.75 10.52
CA LEU A 93 6.91 10.87 11.44
C LEU A 93 6.45 11.66 12.68
N PRO A 94 5.27 11.35 13.24
CA PRO A 94 4.82 11.93 14.49
C PRO A 94 5.88 11.73 15.57
N ARG A 95 6.31 12.82 16.23
CA ARG A 95 7.23 12.76 17.37
C ARG A 95 6.50 12.50 18.69
N GLU A 96 5.18 12.73 18.70
CA GLU A 96 4.34 12.58 19.87
C GLU A 96 3.88 11.14 20.01
N VAL A 97 4.20 10.57 21.16
CA VAL A 97 3.75 9.25 21.62
C VAL A 97 2.31 9.36 22.12
N GLN A 98 1.51 8.30 22.01
CA GLN A 98 0.14 8.33 22.55
C GLN A 98 0.20 8.53 24.07
N PRO A 99 -0.58 9.46 24.64
CA PRO A 99 -0.62 9.62 26.08
C PRO A 99 -1.20 8.35 26.72
N ASP A 100 -0.56 7.89 27.81
CA ASP A 100 -1.03 6.73 28.56
C ASP A 100 -2.48 6.92 29.02
N LEU A 101 -3.31 5.90 28.80
CA LEU A 101 -4.67 5.90 29.30
C LEU A 101 -4.65 5.72 30.83
N PRO A 102 -5.35 6.57 31.60
CA PRO A 102 -5.44 6.38 33.04
C PRO A 102 -6.13 5.04 33.34
N GLY A 103 -5.64 4.29 34.34
CA GLY A 103 -6.12 2.96 34.68
C GLY A 103 -7.60 2.88 35.09
N ARG A 104 -8.27 4.03 35.30
CA ARG A 104 -9.70 4.15 35.50
C ARG A 104 -10.25 5.28 34.64
N LEU A 105 -10.64 4.95 33.42
CA LEU A 105 -11.34 5.89 32.55
C LEU A 105 -12.77 6.09 33.06
N PRO A 106 -13.25 7.34 33.21
CA PRO A 106 -14.67 7.60 33.39
C PRO A 106 -15.46 6.99 32.22
N ASN A 107 -16.69 6.50 32.44
CA ASN A 107 -17.54 5.95 31.37
C ASN A 107 -17.70 6.89 30.15
N ALA A 108 -17.54 8.21 30.36
CA ALA A 108 -17.59 9.21 29.32
C ALA A 108 -16.42 9.12 28.31
N GLU A 109 -15.27 8.55 28.69
CA GLU A 109 -14.07 8.47 27.83
C GLU A 109 -13.88 7.10 27.16
N THR A 110 -14.92 6.25 27.12
CA THR A 110 -14.87 4.92 26.48
C THR A 110 -14.46 4.97 25.00
N TRP A 111 -14.70 6.10 24.33
CA TRP A 111 -14.26 6.33 22.94
C TRP A 111 -12.73 6.29 22.79
N ARG A 112 -11.95 6.66 23.83
CA ARG A 112 -10.48 6.64 23.79
C ARG A 112 -9.93 5.22 23.68
N LEU A 113 -10.49 4.30 24.47
CA LEU A 113 -10.15 2.88 24.37
C LEU A 113 -10.47 2.35 22.98
N ARG A 114 -11.67 2.67 22.47
CA ARG A 114 -12.09 2.25 21.13
C ARG A 114 -11.18 2.81 20.04
N LEU A 115 -10.75 4.08 20.15
CA LEU A 115 -9.77 4.67 19.23
C LEU A 115 -8.45 3.92 19.27
N GLN A 116 -7.94 3.63 20.47
CA GLN A 116 -6.68 2.91 20.63
C GLN A 116 -6.75 1.51 20.01
N THR A 117 -7.81 0.75 20.28
CA THR A 117 -8.03 -0.57 19.68
C THR A 117 -8.10 -0.49 18.17
N LEU A 118 -8.86 0.47 17.60
CA LEU A 118 -8.94 0.64 16.14
C LEU A 118 -7.57 0.93 15.51
N ARG A 119 -6.76 1.78 16.15
CA ARG A 119 -5.41 2.12 15.67
C ARG A 119 -4.48 0.92 15.74
N GLN A 120 -4.53 0.15 16.82
CA GLN A 120 -3.73 -1.07 16.99
C GLN A 120 -4.11 -2.14 15.98
N ASP A 121 -5.40 -2.45 15.85
CA ASP A 121 -5.93 -3.43 14.90
C ASP A 121 -5.59 -3.08 13.44
N TYR A 122 -5.63 -1.79 13.10
CA TYR A 122 -5.28 -1.31 11.76
C TYR A 122 -3.78 -1.45 11.50
N ALA A 123 -2.95 -0.98 12.44
CA ALA A 123 -1.49 -1.08 12.37
C ALA A 123 -1.02 -2.53 12.25
N GLU A 124 -1.59 -3.46 13.02
CA GLU A 124 -1.25 -4.88 12.94
C GLU A 124 -1.56 -5.47 11.55
N LYS A 125 -2.74 -5.18 10.99
CA LYS A 125 -3.13 -5.66 9.67
C LYS A 125 -2.25 -5.09 8.56
N LEU A 126 -1.90 -3.81 8.63
CA LEU A 126 -0.95 -3.19 7.70
C LEU A 126 0.44 -3.81 7.82
N TYR A 127 0.90 -4.09 9.04
CA TYR A 127 2.19 -4.73 9.26
C TYR A 127 2.23 -6.13 8.64
N LEU A 128 1.20 -6.95 8.85
CA LEU A 128 1.09 -8.28 8.22
C LEU A 128 1.05 -8.18 6.69
N LEU A 129 0.32 -7.22 6.13
CA LEU A 129 0.29 -6.97 4.68
C LEU A 129 1.67 -6.54 4.15
N SER A 130 2.41 -5.73 4.90
CA SER A 130 3.76 -5.30 4.53
C SER A 130 4.73 -6.48 4.46
N ARG A 131 4.65 -7.42 5.41
CA ARG A 131 5.43 -8.66 5.39
C ARG A 131 5.10 -9.52 4.18
N GLN A 132 3.82 -9.64 3.81
CA GLN A 132 3.42 -10.37 2.60
C GLN A 132 3.99 -9.72 1.33
N LEU A 133 3.99 -8.39 1.25
CA LEU A 133 4.60 -7.65 0.15
C LEU A 133 6.12 -7.83 0.07
N LEU A 134 6.82 -7.91 1.21
CA LEU A 134 8.26 -8.22 1.24
C LEU A 134 8.53 -9.62 0.68
N HIS A 135 7.75 -10.62 1.10
CA HIS A 135 7.88 -11.99 0.58
C HIS A 135 7.52 -12.12 -0.91
N ALA A 136 6.81 -11.14 -1.48
CA ALA A 136 6.42 -11.10 -2.88
C ALA A 136 7.28 -10.13 -3.73
N ASP A 137 8.46 -9.73 -3.26
CA ASP A 137 9.40 -8.85 -3.97
C ASP A 137 8.84 -7.46 -4.34
N PHE A 138 8.05 -6.88 -3.42
CA PHE A 138 7.54 -5.51 -3.50
C PHE A 138 8.05 -4.62 -2.33
N PRO A 139 9.37 -4.39 -2.20
CA PRO A 139 9.95 -3.70 -1.04
C PRO A 139 9.51 -2.23 -0.90
N SER A 140 9.36 -1.51 -2.02
CA SER A 140 8.90 -0.11 -1.98
C SER A 140 7.46 0.01 -1.44
N ALA A 141 6.57 -0.89 -1.85
CA ALA A 141 5.20 -0.94 -1.35
C ALA A 141 5.16 -1.33 0.13
N ALA A 142 5.95 -2.34 0.52
CA ALA A 142 6.05 -2.73 1.92
C ALA A 142 6.54 -1.59 2.82
N TYR A 143 7.56 -0.84 2.38
CA TYR A 143 8.06 0.33 3.12
C TYR A 143 6.99 1.42 3.31
N GLY A 144 6.17 1.66 2.29
CA GLY A 144 5.04 2.58 2.39
C GLY A 144 4.06 2.19 3.50
N LEU A 145 3.71 0.90 3.58
CA LEU A 145 2.82 0.39 4.64
C LEU A 145 3.46 0.49 6.03
N VAL A 146 4.76 0.18 6.16
CA VAL A 146 5.46 0.30 7.46
C VAL A 146 5.48 1.75 7.96
N ARG A 147 5.62 2.72 7.07
CA ARG A 147 5.48 4.14 7.45
C ARG A 147 4.09 4.48 7.94
N GLU A 148 3.06 3.98 7.28
CA GLU A 148 1.68 4.18 7.72
C GLU A 148 1.42 3.51 9.07
N VAL A 149 1.98 2.33 9.32
CA VAL A 149 1.96 1.67 10.64
C VAL A 149 2.53 2.59 11.72
N ALA A 150 3.69 3.21 11.47
CA ALA A 150 4.32 4.12 12.43
C ALA A 150 3.48 5.38 12.70
N VAL A 151 2.74 5.88 11.71
CA VAL A 151 1.79 7.01 11.89
C VAL A 151 0.55 6.55 12.67
N ALA A 152 -0.01 5.40 12.29
CA ALA A 152 -1.22 4.85 12.89
C ALA A 152 -0.97 4.43 14.34
N ASN A 153 0.17 3.83 14.66
CA ASN A 153 0.54 3.40 15.99
C ASN A 153 2.05 3.57 16.21
N PRO A 154 2.50 4.74 16.71
CA PRO A 154 3.92 4.98 16.95
C PRO A 154 4.51 4.03 18.01
N ASP A 155 3.68 3.49 18.90
CA ASP A 155 4.06 2.54 19.95
C ASP A 155 3.92 1.07 19.55
N HIS A 156 3.76 0.79 18.24
CA HIS A 156 3.65 -0.57 17.78
C HIS A 156 4.93 -1.36 18.06
N LYS A 157 4.81 -2.46 18.80
CA LYS A 157 5.92 -3.39 19.06
C LYS A 157 6.05 -4.32 17.86
N PHE A 158 7.16 -4.20 17.13
CA PHE A 158 7.51 -5.07 16.00
C PHE A 158 7.97 -6.45 16.43
#